data_AF-I5C788-F1
#
_entry.id   AF-I5C788-F1
#
_cell.length_a   1.000
_cell.length_b   1.000
_cell.length_c   1.000
_cell.angle_alpha   90.00
_cell.angle_beta   90.00
_cell.angle_gamma   90.00
#
_symmetry.space_group_name_H-M   'P 1'
#
loop_
_entity.id
_entity.type
_entity.pdbx_description
1 polymer ?
#
loop_
_entity_poly.entity_id
_entity_poly.type
_entity_poly.pdbx_seq_one_letter_code
_entity_poly.pdbx_strand_id
1 'polypeptide(L)'
;METTPKAFIFQEGLAFAQALDKQDPLRSFRERYYFPQVHGQPALYFCGNSLGLQPKSTSEYLQRALDSWATKAVDGHFYGEDAWYHIRQLSKPALAALTGAEEHEVVAMNNLTSNLHLLMVSFYRPSGKRVKIITEAGAFPSDYYVLETQLRYHGLDPDACLVELQPREGEQTLRTEDIEAKIREVGDELAWS
;
A
#
# COMPACT_ATOMS: atom_id res chain seq x y z
N MET A 1 -15.47 -32.71 5.58
CA MET A 1 -15.57 -33.03 4.14
C MET A 1 -14.56 -32.17 3.42
N GLU A 2 -13.38 -32.72 3.13
CA GLU A 2 -12.38 -32.06 2.30
C GLU A 2 -12.92 -31.95 0.87
N THR A 3 -13.29 -30.75 0.46
CA THR A 3 -13.54 -30.46 -0.95
C THR A 3 -12.19 -30.28 -1.63
N THR A 4 -11.71 -31.32 -2.31
CA THR A 4 -10.60 -31.19 -3.24
C THR A 4 -10.93 -30.07 -4.23
N PRO A 5 -10.11 -29.01 -4.36
CA PRO A 5 -10.41 -27.94 -5.29
C PRO A 5 -10.44 -28.52 -6.71
N LYS A 6 -11.57 -28.35 -7.41
CA LYS A 6 -11.67 -28.72 -8.83
C LYS A 6 -10.55 -28.01 -9.58
N ALA A 7 -9.80 -28.76 -10.40
CA ALA A 7 -8.77 -28.20 -11.26
C ALA A 7 -9.38 -27.11 -12.17
N PHE A 8 -8.79 -25.91 -12.15
CA PHE A 8 -9.16 -24.83 -13.06
C PHE A 8 -8.66 -25.19 -14.46
N ILE A 9 -9.58 -25.43 -15.39
CA ILE A 9 -9.26 -25.73 -16.79
C ILE A 9 -9.57 -24.49 -17.61
N PHE A 10 -8.52 -23.82 -18.09
CA PHE A 10 -8.64 -22.67 -18.99
C PHE A 10 -9.13 -23.08 -20.38
N GLN A 11 -10.00 -22.26 -20.97
CA GLN A 11 -10.39 -22.37 -22.37
C GLN A 11 -10.44 -20.98 -23.00
N GLU A 12 -9.94 -20.86 -24.24
CA GLU A 12 -10.00 -19.58 -24.95
C GLU A 12 -11.42 -19.28 -25.46
N GLY A 13 -11.82 -18.01 -25.38
CA GLY A 13 -13.04 -17.51 -26.03
C GLY A 13 -14.09 -16.90 -25.09
N LEU A 14 -15.06 -16.20 -25.71
CA LEU A 14 -16.07 -15.40 -25.01
C LEU A 14 -16.96 -16.23 -24.07
N ALA A 15 -17.34 -17.44 -24.48
CA ALA A 15 -18.23 -18.30 -23.70
C ALA A 15 -17.60 -18.71 -22.36
N PHE A 16 -16.28 -18.96 -22.35
CA PHE A 16 -15.54 -19.28 -21.14
C PHE A 16 -15.48 -18.08 -20.19
N ALA A 17 -15.12 -16.90 -20.70
CA ALA A 17 -15.10 -15.67 -19.91
C ALA A 17 -16.48 -15.35 -19.29
N GLN A 18 -17.56 -15.43 -20.07
CA GLN A 18 -18.92 -15.21 -19.57
C GLN A 18 -19.35 -16.24 -18.51
N ALA A 19 -18.88 -17.48 -18.61
CA ALA A 19 -19.15 -18.51 -17.61
C ALA A 19 -18.42 -18.21 -16.29
N LEU A 20 -17.19 -17.69 -16.35
CA LEU A 20 -16.44 -17.24 -15.18
C LEU A 20 -17.11 -16.01 -14.53
N ASP A 21 -17.51 -15.01 -15.33
CA ASP A 21 -18.23 -13.83 -14.81
C ASP A 21 -19.52 -14.22 -14.08
N LYS A 22 -20.27 -15.20 -14.60
CA LYS A 22 -21.52 -15.67 -13.97
C LYS A 22 -21.28 -16.40 -12.64
N GLN A 23 -20.13 -17.04 -12.48
CA GLN A 23 -19.78 -17.82 -11.29
C GLN A 23 -19.01 -17.00 -10.26
N ASP A 24 -18.55 -15.80 -10.60
CA ASP A 24 -17.84 -14.91 -9.69
C ASP A 24 -18.76 -14.44 -8.54
N PRO A 25 -18.52 -14.87 -7.29
CA PRO A 25 -19.31 -14.42 -6.14
C PRO A 25 -19.14 -12.92 -5.85
N LEU A 26 -18.10 -12.27 -6.39
CA LEU A 26 -17.80 -10.85 -6.20
C LEU A 26 -18.33 -9.97 -7.34
N ARG A 27 -18.98 -10.55 -8.36
CA ARG A 27 -19.45 -9.82 -9.55
C ARG A 27 -20.22 -8.54 -9.21
N SER A 28 -21.07 -8.59 -8.19
CA SER A 28 -21.91 -7.45 -7.77
C SER A 28 -21.09 -6.26 -7.24
N PHE A 29 -19.85 -6.46 -6.80
CA PHE A 29 -18.98 -5.36 -6.37
C PHE A 29 -18.66 -4.40 -7.51
N ARG A 30 -18.63 -4.87 -8.77
CA ARG A 30 -18.44 -4.00 -9.93
C ARG A 30 -19.44 -2.83 -9.95
N GLU A 31 -20.67 -3.08 -9.53
CA GLU A 31 -21.74 -2.07 -9.52
C GLU A 31 -21.52 -0.97 -8.47
N ARG A 32 -20.59 -1.17 -7.53
CA ARG A 32 -20.25 -0.21 -6.47
C ARG A 32 -19.25 0.85 -6.90
N TYR A 33 -18.74 0.81 -8.13
CA TYR A 33 -17.72 1.73 -8.63
C TYR A 33 -18.20 2.52 -9.85
N TYR A 34 -17.65 3.72 -10.02
CA TYR A 34 -17.80 4.49 -11.25
C TYR A 34 -16.79 4.03 -12.29
N PHE A 35 -17.27 3.69 -13.50
CA PHE A 35 -16.42 3.37 -14.65
C PHE A 35 -16.41 4.55 -15.63
N PRO A 36 -15.22 5.06 -16.02
CA PRO A 36 -15.10 6.03 -17.10
C PRO A 36 -15.78 5.54 -18.38
N GLN A 37 -16.35 6.46 -19.16
CA GLN A 37 -17.01 6.13 -20.43
C GLN A 37 -16.09 6.43 -21.61
N VAL A 38 -15.91 5.44 -22.48
CA VAL A 38 -15.14 5.54 -23.73
C VAL A 38 -16.07 5.12 -24.86
N HIS A 39 -16.35 6.03 -25.80
CA HIS A 39 -17.32 5.82 -26.88
C HIS A 39 -18.71 5.33 -26.41
N GLY A 40 -19.18 5.83 -25.27
CA GLY A 40 -20.47 5.46 -24.69
C GLY A 40 -20.53 4.10 -24.02
N GLN A 41 -19.37 3.45 -23.81
CA GLN A 41 -19.25 2.19 -23.09
C GLN A 41 -18.33 2.33 -21.86
N PRO A 42 -18.53 1.54 -20.80
CA PRO A 42 -17.59 1.48 -19.69
C PRO A 42 -16.18 1.09 -20.17
N ALA A 43 -15.18 1.83 -19.71
CA ALA A 43 -13.78 1.55 -20.05
C ALA A 43 -13.33 0.17 -19.54
N LEU A 44 -12.48 -0.49 -20.33
CA LEU A 44 -11.66 -1.61 -19.88
C LEU A 44 -10.50 -1.05 -19.07
N TYR A 45 -10.70 -0.93 -17.75
CA TYR A 45 -9.80 -0.21 -16.87
C TYR A 45 -8.83 -1.18 -16.15
N PHE A 46 -7.60 -1.26 -16.65
CA PHE A 46 -6.51 -2.10 -16.09
C PHE A 46 -5.41 -1.30 -15.39
N CYS A 47 -5.71 -0.07 -14.95
CA CYS A 47 -4.76 0.82 -14.26
C CYS A 47 -5.09 1.00 -12.76
N GLY A 48 -5.88 0.09 -12.18
CA GLY A 48 -6.34 0.18 -10.78
C GLY A 48 -5.22 0.12 -9.74
N ASN A 49 -4.05 -0.42 -10.12
CA ASN A 49 -2.83 -0.42 -9.30
C ASN A 49 -2.20 0.98 -9.14
N SER A 50 -2.47 1.91 -10.08
CA SER A 50 -1.99 3.29 -9.98
C SER A 50 -3.05 4.19 -9.34
N LEU A 51 -4.30 4.12 -9.83
CA LEU A 51 -5.42 4.85 -9.25
C LEU A 51 -6.67 3.98 -9.29
N GLY A 52 -7.20 3.63 -8.11
CA GLY A 52 -8.43 2.86 -8.01
C GLY A 52 -9.64 3.64 -8.56
N LEU A 53 -10.61 2.92 -9.14
CA LEU A 53 -11.90 3.51 -9.48
C LEU A 53 -12.57 4.04 -8.21
N GLN A 54 -13.27 5.17 -8.34
CA GLN A 54 -13.98 5.78 -7.22
C GLN A 54 -15.19 4.90 -6.81
N PRO A 55 -15.28 4.49 -5.53
CA PRO A 55 -16.51 3.90 -4.98
C PRO A 55 -17.68 4.90 -5.05
N LYS A 56 -18.88 4.43 -5.41
CA LYS A 56 -20.08 5.27 -5.52
C LYS A 56 -20.48 5.91 -4.19
N SER A 57 -20.17 5.26 -3.08
CA SER A 57 -20.44 5.76 -1.72
C SER A 57 -19.53 6.93 -1.30
N THR A 58 -18.41 7.18 -1.99
CA THR A 58 -17.43 8.20 -1.56
C THR A 58 -18.06 9.59 -1.42
N SER A 59 -18.92 10.00 -2.35
CA SER A 59 -19.57 11.32 -2.28
C SER A 59 -20.50 11.45 -1.08
N GLU A 60 -21.19 10.37 -0.70
CA GLU A 60 -22.10 10.35 0.45
C GLU A 60 -21.33 10.57 1.76
N TYR A 61 -20.23 9.84 1.97
CA TYR A 61 -19.39 10.00 3.15
C TYR A 61 -18.75 11.39 3.25
N LEU A 62 -18.29 11.94 2.12
CA LEU A 62 -17.77 13.31 2.09
C LEU A 62 -18.86 14.33 2.43
N GLN A 63 -20.06 14.16 1.86
CA GLN A 63 -21.17 15.07 2.13
C GLN A 63 -21.57 15.04 3.62
N ARG A 64 -21.60 13.87 4.25
CA ARG A 64 -21.84 13.74 5.72
C ARG A 64 -20.85 14.57 6.53
N ALA A 65 -19.56 14.55 6.18
CA ALA A 65 -18.54 15.33 6.85
C ALA A 65 -18.74 16.85 6.63
N LEU A 66 -19.05 17.26 5.40
CA LEU A 66 -19.34 18.66 5.05
C LEU A 66 -20.60 19.18 5.76
N ASP A 67 -21.67 18.39 5.82
CA ASP A 67 -22.91 18.74 6.50
C ASP A 67 -22.70 18.86 8.02
N SER A 68 -21.90 17.96 8.61
CA SER A 68 -21.53 18.06 10.02
C SER A 68 -20.77 19.35 10.28
N TRP A 69 -19.83 19.72 9.40
CA TRP A 69 -19.11 20.99 9.53
C TRP A 69 -20.04 22.20 9.40
N ALA A 70 -20.91 22.22 8.40
CA ALA A 70 -21.84 23.32 8.15
C ALA A 70 -22.84 23.53 9.30
N THR A 71 -23.27 22.43 9.94
CA THR A 71 -24.34 22.48 10.97
C THR A 71 -23.82 22.55 12.40
N LYS A 72 -22.61 22.05 12.68
CA LYS A 72 -22.07 21.93 14.04
C LYS A 72 -20.76 22.68 14.26
N ALA A 73 -20.03 23.05 13.20
CA ALA A 73 -18.70 23.65 13.30
C ALA A 73 -17.77 22.85 14.26
N VAL A 74 -17.25 23.47 15.31
CA VAL A 74 -16.36 22.83 16.29
C VAL A 74 -17.01 21.65 17.01
N ASP A 75 -18.34 21.68 17.19
CA ASP A 75 -19.08 20.60 17.84
C ASP A 75 -19.06 19.31 17.00
N GLY A 76 -18.77 19.40 15.70
CA GLY A 76 -18.56 18.24 14.83
C GLY A 76 -17.39 17.34 15.27
N HIS A 77 -16.47 17.84 16.09
CA HIS A 77 -15.43 17.00 16.70
C HIS A 77 -15.99 15.95 17.66
N PHE A 78 -17.10 16.26 18.34
CA PHE A 78 -17.59 15.48 19.48
C PHE A 78 -18.96 14.85 19.27
N TYR A 79 -19.78 15.41 18.36
CA TYR A 79 -21.18 15.00 18.18
C TYR A 79 -21.48 14.48 16.76
N GLY A 80 -22.29 13.42 16.70
CA GLY A 80 -22.69 12.74 15.45
C GLY A 80 -22.13 11.32 15.35
N GLU A 81 -22.64 10.54 14.41
CA GLU A 81 -22.16 9.16 14.15
C GLU A 81 -20.67 9.15 13.75
N ASP A 82 -20.25 10.15 12.96
CA ASP A 82 -18.87 10.30 12.46
C ASP A 82 -18.12 11.43 13.18
N ALA A 83 -18.25 11.53 14.51
CA ALA A 83 -17.53 12.54 15.30
C ALA A 83 -16.02 12.51 14.99
N TRP A 84 -15.47 13.64 14.54
CA TRP A 84 -14.14 13.65 13.91
C TRP A 84 -13.01 13.20 14.84
N TYR A 85 -13.18 13.38 16.15
CA TYR A 85 -12.18 12.93 17.13
C TYR A 85 -11.92 11.42 17.10
N HIS A 86 -12.94 10.63 16.74
CA HIS A 86 -12.89 9.17 16.72
C HIS A 86 -12.73 8.56 15.33
N ILE A 87 -12.75 9.37 14.26
CA ILE A 87 -12.78 8.89 12.87
C ILE A 87 -11.66 7.90 12.54
N ARG A 88 -10.46 8.10 13.10
CA ARG A 88 -9.31 7.23 12.90
C ARG A 88 -9.50 5.81 13.41
N GLN A 89 -10.43 5.59 14.34
CA GLN A 89 -10.70 4.26 14.90
C GLN A 89 -11.54 3.41 13.94
N LEU A 90 -12.35 4.04 13.08
CA LEU A 90 -13.26 3.33 12.19
C LEU A 90 -12.53 2.49 11.13
N SER A 91 -11.34 2.93 10.70
CA SER A 91 -10.56 2.20 9.70
C SER A 91 -9.73 1.05 10.28
N LYS A 92 -9.52 1.01 11.61
CA LYS A 92 -8.62 0.04 12.24
C LYS A 92 -9.03 -1.42 12.04
N PRO A 93 -10.29 -1.83 12.26
CA PRO A 93 -10.67 -3.23 12.06
C PRO A 93 -10.43 -3.69 10.61
N ALA A 94 -10.76 -2.83 9.64
CA ALA A 94 -10.56 -3.12 8.22
C ALA A 94 -9.07 -3.19 7.84
N LEU A 95 -8.26 -2.24 8.32
CA LEU A 95 -6.81 -2.25 8.08
C LEU A 95 -6.13 -3.46 8.70
N ALA A 96 -6.45 -3.78 9.96
CA ALA A 96 -5.94 -4.94 10.68
C ALA A 96 -6.23 -6.25 9.91
N ALA A 97 -7.47 -6.42 9.45
CA ALA A 97 -7.87 -7.58 8.65
C ALA A 97 -7.16 -7.65 7.28
N LEU A 98 -6.90 -6.51 6.63
CA LEU A 98 -6.21 -6.45 5.34
C LEU A 98 -4.71 -6.75 5.45
N THR A 99 -4.06 -6.29 6.52
CA THR A 99 -2.60 -6.45 6.71
C THR A 99 -2.23 -7.67 7.54
N GLY A 100 -3.20 -8.33 8.18
CA GLY A 100 -2.95 -9.44 9.12
C GLY A 100 -2.32 -8.99 10.44
N ALA A 101 -2.59 -7.74 10.85
CA ALA A 101 -2.06 -7.12 12.07
C ALA A 101 -3.17 -6.96 13.13
N GLU A 102 -2.81 -6.52 14.33
CA GLU A 102 -3.78 -6.13 15.36
C GLU A 102 -4.26 -4.67 15.18
N GLU A 103 -5.47 -4.35 15.67
CA GLU A 103 -6.03 -2.99 15.56
C GLU A 103 -5.17 -1.90 16.23
N HIS A 104 -4.32 -2.28 17.18
CA HIS A 104 -3.41 -1.38 17.86
C HIS A 104 -2.08 -1.16 17.10
N GLU A 105 -1.79 -1.99 16.08
CA GLU A 105 -0.59 -1.92 15.24
C GLU A 105 -0.81 -1.12 13.94
N VAL A 106 -2.06 -0.76 13.63
CA VAL A 106 -2.44 -0.07 12.39
C VAL A 106 -3.01 1.34 12.63
N VAL A 107 -2.74 2.25 11.70
CA VAL A 107 -3.30 3.60 11.69
C VAL A 107 -3.42 4.13 10.25
N ALA A 108 -4.57 4.73 9.92
CA ALA A 108 -4.74 5.53 8.71
C ALA A 108 -4.28 6.98 9.00
N MET A 109 -3.17 7.41 8.41
CA MET A 109 -2.67 8.78 8.55
C MET A 109 -1.86 9.20 7.32
N ASN A 110 -1.78 10.52 7.07
CA ASN A 110 -0.98 11.16 6.03
C ASN A 110 -1.05 10.47 4.64
N ASN A 111 0.08 10.41 3.95
CA ASN A 111 0.33 9.63 2.73
C ASN A 111 1.50 8.66 2.96
N LEU A 112 1.77 7.80 1.97
CA LEU A 112 2.83 6.77 2.03
C LEU A 112 4.21 7.36 2.39
N THR A 113 4.70 8.31 1.59
CA THR A 113 6.05 8.88 1.75
C THR A 113 6.22 9.56 3.10
N SER A 114 5.24 10.34 3.56
CA SER A 114 5.27 10.96 4.88
C SER A 114 5.32 9.93 6.01
N ASN A 115 4.57 8.83 5.89
CA ASN A 115 4.61 7.76 6.89
C ASN A 115 5.95 7.02 6.89
N LEU A 116 6.55 6.78 5.72
CA LEU A 116 7.89 6.20 5.62
C LEU A 116 8.93 7.09 6.30
N HIS A 117 8.88 8.41 6.13
CA HIS A 117 9.77 9.32 6.87
C HIS A 117 9.60 9.20 8.39
N LEU A 118 8.36 9.14 8.89
CA LEU A 118 8.09 9.02 10.33
C LEU A 118 8.65 7.69 10.90
N LEU A 119 8.51 6.60 10.14
CA LEU A 119 9.10 5.31 10.48
C LEU A 119 10.62 5.41 10.50
N MET A 120 11.23 5.97 9.45
CA MET A 120 12.68 6.08 9.36
C MET A 120 13.28 6.93 10.48
N VAL A 121 12.71 8.09 10.81
CA VAL A 121 13.17 8.91 11.96
C VAL A 121 13.15 8.12 13.27
N SER A 122 12.22 7.17 13.41
CA SER A 122 12.05 6.40 14.65
C SER A 122 12.96 5.18 14.73
N PHE A 123 13.08 4.45 13.61
CA PHE A 123 13.74 3.13 13.53
C PHE A 123 15.16 3.17 12.97
N TYR A 124 15.48 4.10 12.07
CA TYR A 124 16.83 4.26 11.53
C TYR A 124 17.70 5.03 12.53
N ARG A 125 18.52 4.29 13.29
CA ARG A 125 19.38 4.83 14.34
C ARG A 125 20.84 4.46 14.08
N PRO A 126 21.50 5.09 13.09
CA PRO A 126 22.86 4.73 12.73
C PRO A 126 23.82 4.92 13.90
N SER A 127 24.67 3.93 14.17
CA SER A 127 25.62 3.98 15.28
C SER A 127 26.85 3.10 15.02
N GLY A 128 28.04 3.65 15.25
CA GLY A 128 29.31 2.98 14.98
C GLY A 128 29.40 2.53 13.53
N LYS A 129 29.57 1.22 13.29
CA LYS A 129 29.62 0.64 11.95
C LYS A 129 28.23 0.38 11.33
N ARG A 130 27.16 0.43 12.12
CA ARG A 130 25.79 0.13 11.68
C ARG A 130 25.13 1.37 11.08
N VAL A 131 25.41 1.64 9.82
CA VAL A 131 24.99 2.86 9.10
C VAL A 131 24.36 2.57 7.74
N LYS A 132 24.38 1.32 7.27
CA LYS A 132 23.90 0.96 5.94
C LYS A 132 22.40 0.70 5.94
N ILE A 133 21.76 1.04 4.83
CA ILE A 133 20.37 0.70 4.49
C ILE A 133 20.42 -0.16 3.23
N ILE A 134 19.63 -1.24 3.18
CA ILE A 134 19.50 -2.09 2.00
C ILE A 134 18.15 -1.81 1.32
N THR A 135 18.16 -1.75 -0.01
CA THR A 135 16.96 -1.51 -0.83
C THR A 135 17.12 -2.18 -2.20
N GLU A 136 16.03 -2.38 -2.93
CA GLU A 136 16.09 -2.76 -4.35
C GLU A 136 16.55 -1.59 -5.22
N ALA A 137 17.38 -1.88 -6.23
CA ALA A 137 17.76 -0.91 -7.24
C ALA A 137 16.56 -0.55 -8.11
N GLY A 138 16.42 0.74 -8.43
CA GLY A 138 15.26 1.22 -9.19
C GLY A 138 13.96 1.21 -8.38
N ALA A 139 14.07 1.25 -7.04
CA ALA A 139 12.95 1.55 -6.14
C ALA A 139 12.19 2.80 -6.62
N PHE A 140 10.91 2.90 -6.25
CA PHE A 140 10.09 4.05 -6.66
C PHE A 140 10.76 5.36 -6.20
N PRO A 141 10.80 6.42 -7.02
CA PRO A 141 11.64 7.59 -6.73
C PRO A 141 11.41 8.22 -5.35
N SER A 142 10.17 8.26 -4.86
CA SER A 142 9.89 8.81 -3.52
C SER A 142 10.54 8.03 -2.39
N ASP A 143 10.62 6.71 -2.54
CA ASP A 143 11.14 5.79 -1.54
C ASP A 143 12.66 5.94 -1.47
N TYR A 144 13.32 6.02 -2.64
CA TYR A 144 14.73 6.35 -2.74
C TYR A 144 15.05 7.69 -2.04
N TYR A 145 14.27 8.74 -2.30
CA TYR A 145 14.48 10.04 -1.65
C TYR A 145 14.28 9.98 -0.13
N VAL A 146 13.36 9.15 0.38
CA VAL A 146 13.23 8.95 1.83
C VAL A 146 14.54 8.38 2.41
N LEU A 147 15.12 7.37 1.78
CA LEU A 147 16.37 6.76 2.26
C LEU A 147 17.55 7.74 2.15
N GLU A 148 17.69 8.40 0.99
CA GLU A 148 18.76 9.35 0.72
C GLU A 148 18.73 10.53 1.71
N THR A 149 17.56 11.11 1.93
CA THR A 149 17.42 12.26 2.84
C THR A 149 17.69 11.88 4.29
N GLN A 150 17.34 10.66 4.72
CA GLN A 150 17.66 10.16 6.06
C GLN A 150 19.17 9.96 6.23
N LEU A 151 19.85 9.37 5.24
CA LEU A 151 21.31 9.24 5.26
C LEU A 151 21.98 10.62 5.38
N ARG A 152 21.58 11.57 4.53
CA ARG A 152 22.09 12.95 4.57
C ARG A 152 21.77 13.66 5.89
N TYR A 153 20.59 13.44 6.45
CA TYR A 153 20.18 14.01 7.75
C TYR A 153 21.11 13.56 8.89
N HIS A 154 21.59 12.31 8.82
CA HIS A 154 22.58 11.75 9.75
C HIS A 154 24.05 12.05 9.37
N GLY A 155 24.29 12.89 8.35
CA GLY A 155 25.63 13.24 7.89
C GLY A 155 26.37 12.11 7.17
N LEU A 156 25.63 11.12 6.67
CA LEU A 156 26.16 9.97 5.95
C LEU A 156 26.10 10.20 4.43
N ASP A 157 27.06 9.62 3.72
CA ASP A 157 27.09 9.64 2.26
C ASP A 157 26.17 8.52 1.72
N PRO A 158 25.10 8.86 0.95
CA PRO A 158 24.22 7.88 0.34
C PRO A 158 24.96 6.85 -0.52
N ASP A 159 25.98 7.27 -1.28
CA ASP A 159 26.72 6.38 -2.19
C ASP A 159 27.50 5.29 -1.43
N ALA A 160 27.87 5.57 -0.18
CA ALA A 160 28.59 4.62 0.69
C ALA A 160 27.65 3.78 1.56
N CYS A 161 26.47 4.30 1.90
CA CYS A 161 25.58 3.73 2.92
C CYS A 161 24.34 3.05 2.34
N LEU A 162 23.95 3.36 1.10
CA LEU A 162 22.81 2.74 0.44
C LEU A 162 23.27 1.51 -0.36
N VAL A 163 22.85 0.33 0.07
CA VAL A 163 23.15 -0.94 -0.57
C VAL A 163 22.00 -1.31 -1.49
N GLU A 164 22.17 -1.09 -2.79
CA GLU A 164 21.16 -1.40 -3.80
C GLU A 164 21.30 -2.83 -4.34
N LEU A 165 20.22 -3.61 -4.24
CA LEU A 165 20.10 -4.95 -4.79
C LEU A 165 19.68 -4.89 -6.26
N GLN A 166 20.48 -5.47 -7.15
CA GLN A 166 20.17 -5.56 -8.57
C GLN A 166 19.83 -7.01 -8.96
N PRO A 167 18.87 -7.21 -9.89
CA PRO A 167 18.70 -8.50 -10.54
C PRO A 167 20.00 -8.95 -11.22
N ARG A 168 20.16 -10.27 -11.38
CA ARG A 168 21.28 -10.83 -12.17
C ARG A 168 21.18 -10.37 -13.62
N GLU A 169 22.29 -10.40 -14.34
CA GLU A 169 22.32 -10.04 -15.76
C GLU A 169 21.31 -10.89 -16.56
N GLY A 170 20.44 -10.21 -17.32
CA GLY A 170 19.36 -10.84 -18.08
C GLY A 170 18.08 -11.11 -17.30
N GLU A 171 18.03 -10.81 -16.00
CA GLU A 171 16.84 -10.97 -15.16
C GLU A 171 16.16 -9.62 -14.86
N GLN A 172 14.86 -9.65 -14.59
CA GLN A 172 14.06 -8.47 -14.22
C GLN A 172 13.67 -8.45 -12.73
N THR A 173 13.81 -9.57 -12.04
CA THR A 173 13.38 -9.73 -10.65
C THR A 173 14.54 -10.19 -9.78
N LEU A 174 14.53 -9.77 -8.52
CA LEU A 174 15.47 -10.29 -7.53
C LEU A 174 15.17 -11.74 -7.18
N ARG A 175 16.21 -12.52 -6.94
CA ARG A 175 16.09 -13.87 -6.39
C ARG A 175 16.25 -13.84 -4.88
N THR A 176 15.43 -14.61 -4.17
CA THR A 176 15.45 -14.65 -2.71
C THR A 176 16.83 -15.00 -2.16
N GLU A 177 17.55 -15.93 -2.78
CA GLU A 177 18.89 -16.33 -2.34
C GLU A 177 19.92 -15.19 -2.42
N ASP A 178 19.77 -14.27 -3.37
CA ASP A 178 20.68 -13.12 -3.54
C ASP A 178 20.41 -12.04 -2.49
N ILE A 179 19.13 -11.82 -2.16
CA ILE A 179 18.71 -10.93 -1.08
C ILE A 179 19.28 -11.44 0.26
N GLU A 180 19.08 -12.72 0.56
CA GLU A 180 19.58 -13.35 1.80
C GLU A 180 21.11 -13.36 1.89
N ALA A 181 21.79 -13.59 0.76
CA ALA A 181 23.25 -13.52 0.69
C ALA A 181 23.74 -12.10 1.01
N LYS A 182 23.12 -11.07 0.41
CA LYS A 182 23.52 -9.68 0.67
C LYS A 182 23.23 -9.25 2.11
N ILE A 183 22.07 -9.61 2.66
CA ILE A 183 21.75 -9.33 4.07
C ILE A 183 22.82 -9.91 5.00
N ARG A 184 23.31 -11.14 4.73
CA ARG A 184 24.39 -11.76 5.51
C ARG A 184 25.74 -11.06 5.31
N GLU A 185 26.05 -10.66 4.07
CA GLU A 185 27.29 -9.97 3.72
C GLU A 185 27.44 -8.63 4.46
N VAL A 186 26.39 -7.79 4.45
CA VAL A 186 26.43 -6.44 5.04
C VAL A 186 25.80 -6.38 6.44
N GLY A 187 25.37 -7.52 7.01
CA GLY A 187 24.52 -7.57 8.20
C GLY A 187 25.10 -6.87 9.44
N ASP A 188 26.42 -6.83 9.56
CA ASP A 188 27.15 -6.15 10.65
C ASP A 188 27.18 -4.63 10.50
N GLU A 189 26.91 -4.12 9.31
CA GLU A 189 26.88 -2.70 8.95
C GLU A 189 25.46 -2.18 8.74
N LEU A 190 24.46 -3.08 8.65
CA LEU A 190 23.05 -2.68 8.56
C LEU A 190 22.58 -2.05 9.87
N ALA A 191 21.93 -0.89 9.74
CA ALA A 191 21.26 -0.20 10.83
C ALA A 191 19.92 -0.87 11.11
N TRP A 192 19.92 -1.83 12.04
CA TRP A 192 18.71 -2.38 12.63
C TRP A 192 18.47 -1.72 13.99
N SER A 193 17.20 -1.54 14.37
CA SER A 193 16.82 -1.13 15.73
C SER A 193 17.17 -2.18 16.77
#